data_AF-A0A6M3JYN7-F1
#
_entry.id   AF-A0A6M3JYN7-F1
#
_cell.length_a   1.000
_cell.length_b   1.000
_cell.length_c   1.000
_cell.angle_alpha   90.00
_cell.angle_beta   90.00
_cell.angle_gamma   90.00
#
_symmetry.space_group_name_H-M   'P 1'
#
loop_
_entity.id
_entity.type
_entity.pdbx_description
1 polymer ?
#
loop_
_entity_poly.entity_id
_entity_poly.type
_entity_poly.pdbx_seq_one_letter_code
_entity_poly.pdbx_strand_id
1 'polypeptide(L)'
;MSNTTDKLAIVNVAYVSLGHKAITSLIPSTTPDADKALIVLESVIRELMADDWYFNRKRVLLSDMTQVYKLTVDTAPTVAAFVRGATITGATSLVTCTVVDALSGTVYLVTEPSGDFTDGEVLSDGTNSVDCATGYPLSVEDLNIDQYQYGFRKPTDCLFIRGIFDIDHDKAKYAHKVEGDIIYSYYSSNCYFKYNKYLTASTDVSDVTLTPLWFHRLISAKLAYMLSANITENQKIRSKAEIDYNQAYLEAKEKNGSEEGAIDYSGHNDWADGANRELELNGSYYY
;
A
#
# COMPACT_ATOMS: atom_id res chain seq x y z
N MET A 1 4.40 24.45 5.22
CA MET A 1 5.83 24.15 5.49
C MET A 1 6.29 23.13 4.47
N SER A 2 7.60 22.95 4.24
CA SER A 2 8.07 21.89 3.34
C SER A 2 8.12 20.56 4.09
N ASN A 3 7.95 19.44 3.37
CA ASN A 3 8.06 18.09 3.92
C ASN A 3 9.38 17.87 4.68
N THR A 4 10.50 18.39 4.15
CA THR A 4 11.81 18.31 4.81
C THR A 4 11.85 19.09 6.12
N THR A 5 11.24 20.29 6.17
CA THR A 5 11.18 21.10 7.40
C THR A 5 10.36 20.39 8.48
N ASP A 6 9.22 19.80 8.12
CA ASP A 6 8.34 19.10 9.07
C ASP A 6 9.01 17.84 9.61
N LYS A 7 9.68 17.06 8.75
CA LYS A 7 10.50 15.91 9.18
C LYS A 7 11.64 16.33 10.11
N LEU A 8 12.33 17.43 9.82
CA LEU A 8 13.40 17.94 10.69
C LEU A 8 12.84 18.34 12.06
N ALA A 9 11.67 18.97 12.11
CA ALA A 9 11.00 19.31 13.36
C ALA A 9 10.65 18.05 14.17
N ILE A 10 10.07 17.03 13.54
CA ILE A 10 9.77 15.72 14.17
C ILE A 10 11.03 15.08 14.78
N VAL A 11 12.12 15.02 14.01
CA VAL A 11 13.39 14.45 14.48
C VAL A 11 13.95 15.26 15.65
N ASN A 12 13.91 16.58 15.58
CA ASN A 12 14.41 17.44 16.66
C ASN A 12 13.59 17.30 17.95
N VAL A 13 12.27 17.12 17.86
CA VAL A 13 11.44 16.81 19.03
C VAL A 13 11.87 15.49 19.66
N ALA A 14 12.12 14.45 18.86
CA ALA A 14 12.61 13.17 19.35
C ALA A 14 14.02 13.24 19.97
N TYR A 15 14.94 14.03 19.41
CA TYR A 15 16.29 14.19 19.97
C TYR A 15 16.27 14.93 21.30
N VAL A 16 15.50 16.02 21.37
CA VAL A 16 15.41 16.86 22.58
C VAL A 16 14.76 16.08 23.72
N SER A 17 13.75 15.24 23.44
CA SER A 17 13.12 14.40 24.49
C SER A 17 14.09 13.36 25.08
N LEU A 18 15.10 12.95 24.31
CA LEU A 18 16.19 12.07 24.77
C LEU A 18 17.36 12.83 25.44
N GLY A 19 17.31 14.17 25.50
CA GLY A 19 18.37 15.00 26.07
C GLY A 19 19.52 15.33 25.12
N HIS A 20 19.34 15.12 23.82
CA HIS A 20 20.32 15.43 22.79
C HIS A 20 20.09 16.82 22.18
N LYS A 21 21.13 17.40 21.58
CA LYS A 21 21.00 18.66 20.84
C LYS A 21 20.21 18.41 19.55
N ALA A 22 19.41 19.41 19.18
CA ALA A 22 18.75 19.44 17.87
C ALA A 22 19.79 19.39 16.75
N ILE A 23 19.48 18.67 15.68
CA ILE A 23 20.23 18.66 14.43
C ILE A 23 19.75 19.82 13.53
N THR A 24 20.64 20.32 12.68
CA THR A 24 20.37 21.49 11.83
C THR A 24 19.86 21.14 10.44
N SER A 25 20.00 19.87 10.02
CA SER A 25 19.66 19.41 8.68
C SER A 25 19.42 17.90 8.65
N LEU A 26 18.50 17.46 7.79
CA LEU A 26 18.27 16.04 7.43
C LEU A 26 18.91 15.67 6.08
N ILE A 27 19.71 16.56 5.49
CA ILE A 27 20.34 16.31 4.19
C ILE A 27 21.42 15.23 4.36
N PRO A 28 21.30 14.09 3.63
CA PRO A 28 22.28 13.03 3.72
C PRO A 28 23.60 13.48 3.11
N SER A 29 24.63 13.66 3.94
CA SER A 29 26.04 13.95 3.58
C SER A 29 26.80 14.74 4.64
N THR A 30 26.12 15.37 5.61
CA THR A 30 26.80 16.29 6.54
C THR A 30 27.10 15.69 7.91
N THR A 31 26.32 14.71 8.39
CA THR A 31 26.58 13.99 9.65
C THR A 31 26.02 12.56 9.58
N PRO A 32 26.77 11.52 10.02
CA PRO A 32 26.28 10.13 10.04
C PRO A 32 25.00 9.91 10.86
N ASP A 33 24.73 10.79 11.83
CA ASP A 33 23.56 10.70 12.70
C ASP A 33 22.27 11.14 11.99
N ALA A 34 22.35 12.11 11.07
CA ALA A 34 21.19 12.56 10.30
C ALA A 34 20.68 11.45 9.36
N ASP A 35 21.59 10.72 8.70
CA ASP A 35 21.24 9.60 7.80
C ASP A 35 20.53 8.48 8.56
N LYS A 36 21.07 8.10 9.72
CA LYS A 36 20.48 7.08 10.58
C LYS A 36 19.10 7.53 11.08
N ALA A 37 18.98 8.77 11.53
CA ALA A 37 17.70 9.31 11.99
C ALA A 37 16.65 9.31 10.88
N LEU A 38 17.03 9.66 9.64
CA LEU A 38 16.12 9.66 8.49
C LEU A 38 15.65 8.25 8.13
N ILE A 39 16.56 7.26 8.11
CA ILE A 39 16.19 5.85 7.83
C ILE A 39 15.20 5.33 8.88
N VAL A 40 15.48 5.58 10.17
CA VAL A 40 14.59 5.17 11.27
C VAL A 40 13.27 5.93 11.20
N LEU A 41 13.29 7.23 10.86
CA LEU A 41 12.09 8.03 10.68
C LEU A 41 11.18 7.45 9.59
N GLU A 42 11.71 7.15 8.40
CA GLU A 42 10.89 6.59 7.31
C GLU A 42 10.31 5.21 7.68
N SER A 43 11.10 4.38 8.37
CA SER A 43 10.61 3.10 8.90
C SER A 43 9.46 3.30 9.89
N VAL A 44 9.59 4.25 10.83
CA VAL A 44 8.57 4.57 11.82
C VAL A 44 7.29 5.10 11.15
N ILE A 45 7.42 6.00 10.17
CA ILE A 45 6.28 6.54 9.45
C ILE A 45 5.56 5.43 8.70
N ARG A 46 6.29 4.58 7.97
CA ARG A 46 5.71 3.46 7.21
C ARG A 46 5.00 2.46 8.12
N GLU A 47 5.61 2.12 9.25
CA GLU A 47 5.02 1.22 10.25
C GLU A 47 3.75 1.82 10.86
N LEU A 48 3.80 3.08 11.29
CA LEU A 48 2.63 3.75 11.85
C LEU A 48 1.53 3.90 10.81
N MET A 49 1.83 4.27 9.57
CA MET A 49 0.82 4.39 8.50
C MET A 49 0.21 3.05 8.10
N ALA A 50 0.81 1.90 8.46
CA ALA A 50 0.17 0.61 8.24
C ALA A 50 -1.05 0.41 9.15
N ASP A 51 -1.10 1.09 10.31
CA ASP A 51 -2.29 1.14 11.15
C ASP A 51 -3.45 1.89 10.46
N ASP A 52 -4.65 1.64 10.96
CA ASP A 52 -5.89 2.20 10.42
C ASP A 52 -6.14 3.66 10.82
N TRP A 53 -5.67 4.61 10.02
CA TRP A 53 -5.92 6.05 10.22
C TRP A 53 -6.87 6.63 9.17
N TYR A 54 -7.80 7.49 9.58
CA TYR A 54 -8.78 8.04 8.63
C TYR A 54 -8.13 8.76 7.44
N PHE A 55 -7.03 9.49 7.67
CA PHE A 55 -6.38 10.32 6.67
C PHE A 55 -5.63 9.52 5.58
N ASN A 56 -5.36 8.23 5.82
CA ASN A 56 -4.67 7.38 4.86
C ASN A 56 -5.49 6.19 4.38
N ARG A 57 -6.78 6.11 4.73
CA ARG A 57 -7.69 5.14 4.12
C ARG A 57 -7.91 5.47 2.65
N LYS A 58 -7.88 4.44 1.82
CA LYS A 58 -8.21 4.54 0.40
C LYS A 58 -9.17 3.42 0.01
N ARG A 59 -10.04 3.78 -0.94
CA ARG A 59 -11.02 2.93 -1.61
C ARG A 59 -10.81 3.06 -3.10
N VAL A 60 -10.86 1.93 -3.79
CA VAL A 60 -10.84 1.84 -5.25
C VAL A 60 -11.87 0.79 -5.65
N LEU A 61 -12.65 1.03 -6.70
CA LEU A 61 -13.52 -0.01 -7.27
C LEU A 61 -12.63 -1.12 -7.83
N LEU A 62 -12.98 -2.40 -7.63
CA LEU A 62 -12.22 -3.50 -8.23
C LEU A 62 -12.12 -3.36 -9.76
N SER A 63 -13.18 -2.86 -10.41
CA SER A 63 -13.21 -2.60 -11.85
C SER A 63 -12.22 -1.52 -12.31
N ASP A 64 -11.77 -0.66 -11.39
CA ASP A 64 -10.80 0.40 -11.70
C ASP A 64 -9.35 -0.03 -11.39
N MET A 65 -9.18 -1.22 -10.79
CA MET A 65 -7.86 -1.78 -10.54
C MET A 65 -7.33 -2.46 -11.80
N THR A 66 -6.00 -2.52 -11.93
CA THR A 66 -5.37 -3.26 -13.03
C THR A 66 -5.66 -4.75 -12.89
N GLN A 67 -6.54 -5.27 -13.73
CA GLN A 67 -6.89 -6.68 -13.78
C GLN A 67 -5.72 -7.52 -14.31
N VAL A 68 -5.61 -8.73 -13.77
CA VAL A 68 -4.61 -9.73 -14.13
C VAL A 68 -5.30 -10.81 -14.95
N TYR A 69 -4.68 -11.16 -16.07
CA TYR A 69 -5.10 -12.20 -17.00
C TYR A 69 -4.09 -13.34 -16.99
N LYS A 70 -4.54 -14.54 -17.35
CA LYS A 70 -3.69 -15.70 -17.60
C LYS A 70 -3.41 -15.78 -19.10
N LEU A 71 -2.14 -15.58 -19.47
CA LEU A 71 -1.63 -15.76 -20.82
C LEU A 71 -1.02 -17.16 -20.95
N THR A 72 -1.51 -17.93 -21.90
CA THR A 72 -0.98 -19.26 -22.26
C THR A 72 -0.41 -19.20 -23.68
N VAL A 73 0.80 -19.74 -23.83
CA VAL A 73 1.47 -19.97 -25.11
C VAL A 73 1.69 -21.47 -25.29
N ASP A 74 1.82 -21.94 -26.52
CA ASP A 74 1.99 -23.37 -26.83
C ASP A 74 3.41 -23.88 -26.56
N THR A 75 4.42 -23.01 -26.73
CA THR A 75 5.83 -23.32 -26.50
C THR A 75 6.53 -22.25 -25.66
N ALA A 76 7.63 -22.62 -25.01
CA ALA A 76 8.36 -21.67 -24.18
C ALA A 76 9.09 -20.62 -25.05
N PRO A 77 9.12 -19.34 -24.66
CA PRO A 77 9.88 -18.32 -25.38
C PRO A 77 11.38 -18.61 -25.40
N THR A 78 12.03 -18.19 -26.49
CA THR A 78 13.47 -18.31 -26.72
C THR A 78 14.06 -16.89 -26.79
N VAL A 79 15.24 -16.60 -26.22
CA VAL A 79 16.22 -17.50 -25.58
C VAL A 79 15.86 -17.94 -24.16
N ALA A 80 14.96 -17.24 -23.48
CA ALA A 80 14.48 -17.57 -22.14
C ALA A 80 12.99 -17.24 -21.99
N ALA A 81 12.37 -17.74 -20.93
CA ALA A 81 11.00 -17.40 -20.56
C ALA A 81 10.85 -15.89 -20.28
N PHE A 82 9.66 -15.34 -20.52
CA PHE A 82 9.38 -13.95 -20.17
C PHE A 82 9.46 -13.76 -18.65
N VAL A 83 10.02 -12.63 -18.22
CA VAL A 83 10.24 -12.33 -16.79
C VAL A 83 9.27 -11.26 -16.30
N ARG A 84 9.05 -11.22 -14.98
CA ARG A 84 8.23 -10.17 -14.33
C ARG A 84 8.69 -8.78 -14.77
N GLY A 85 7.73 -7.94 -15.17
CA GLY A 85 7.95 -6.58 -15.64
C GLY A 85 8.25 -6.48 -17.15
N ALA A 86 8.41 -7.58 -17.87
CA ALA A 86 8.57 -7.55 -19.33
C ALA A 86 7.27 -7.11 -20.01
N THR A 87 7.37 -6.23 -21.01
CA THR A 87 6.25 -5.85 -21.87
C THR A 87 6.24 -6.78 -23.08
N ILE A 88 5.24 -7.64 -23.17
CA ILE A 88 5.02 -8.52 -24.32
C ILE A 88 4.20 -7.75 -25.36
N THR A 89 4.61 -7.87 -26.62
CA THR A 89 3.92 -7.27 -27.78
C THR A 89 3.67 -8.35 -28.83
N GLY A 90 2.43 -8.43 -29.33
CA GLY A 90 2.09 -9.25 -30.49
C GLY A 90 2.61 -8.62 -31.77
N ALA A 91 3.36 -9.38 -32.57
CA ALA A 91 3.99 -8.87 -33.78
C ALA A 91 2.97 -8.46 -34.85
N THR A 92 1.80 -9.12 -34.89
CA THR A 92 0.76 -8.85 -35.89
C THR A 92 -0.33 -7.95 -35.32
N SER A 93 -0.83 -8.26 -34.13
CA SER A 93 -1.91 -7.51 -33.49
C SER A 93 -1.46 -6.16 -32.91
N LEU A 94 -0.16 -6.02 -32.62
CA LEU A 94 0.43 -4.91 -31.84
C LEU A 94 -0.15 -4.79 -30.43
N VAL A 95 -0.90 -5.80 -29.97
CA VAL A 95 -1.44 -5.86 -28.63
C VAL A 95 -0.31 -6.00 -27.63
N THR A 96 -0.41 -5.28 -26.52
CA THR A 96 0.59 -5.29 -25.46
C THR A 96 0.01 -5.71 -24.12
N CYS A 97 0.81 -6.39 -23.31
CA CYS A 97 0.55 -6.65 -21.91
C CYS A 97 1.88 -6.70 -21.13
N THR A 98 1.84 -6.56 -19.80
CA THR A 98 3.03 -6.66 -18.94
C THR A 98 2.98 -7.92 -18.10
N VAL A 99 4.07 -8.68 -18.04
CA VAL A 99 4.19 -9.87 -17.17
C VAL A 99 4.17 -9.46 -15.71
N VAL A 100 3.19 -9.96 -14.97
CA VAL A 100 3.09 -9.82 -13.52
C VAL A 100 3.80 -10.97 -12.82
N ASP A 101 3.62 -12.21 -13.30
CA ASP A 101 4.32 -13.37 -12.78
C ASP A 101 4.42 -14.50 -13.82
N ALA A 102 5.39 -15.39 -13.66
CA ALA A 102 5.52 -16.59 -14.50
C ALA A 102 5.14 -17.82 -13.68
N LEU A 103 4.04 -18.49 -14.04
CA LEU A 103 3.62 -19.72 -13.38
C LEU A 103 4.38 -20.93 -13.92
N SER A 104 4.73 -20.89 -15.22
CA SER A 104 5.59 -21.87 -15.89
C SER A 104 6.23 -21.24 -17.14
N GLY A 105 7.02 -22.00 -17.91
CA GLY A 105 7.59 -21.51 -19.17
C GLY A 105 6.55 -21.20 -20.26
N THR A 106 5.29 -21.64 -20.11
CA THR A 106 4.22 -21.45 -21.08
C THR A 106 2.97 -20.76 -20.52
N VAL A 107 2.93 -20.49 -19.22
CA VAL A 107 1.78 -19.86 -18.55
C VAL A 107 2.25 -18.70 -17.71
N TYR A 108 1.69 -17.52 -17.98
CA TYR A 108 2.06 -16.26 -17.37
C TYR A 108 0.82 -15.56 -16.81
N LEU A 109 0.99 -14.88 -15.68
CA LEU A 109 0.06 -13.86 -15.23
C LEU A 109 0.50 -12.53 -15.82
N VAL A 110 -0.38 -11.87 -16.56
CA VAL A 110 -0.12 -10.62 -17.26
C VAL A 110 -1.16 -9.57 -16.88
N THR A 111 -0.88 -8.28 -17.09
CA THR A 111 -1.93 -7.26 -17.08
C THR A 111 -2.92 -7.52 -18.21
N GLU A 112 -4.12 -6.93 -18.10
CA GLU A 112 -5.06 -6.87 -19.21
C GLU A 112 -4.37 -6.49 -20.53
N PRO A 113 -4.48 -7.33 -21.58
CA PRO A 113 -4.01 -7.00 -22.90
C PRO A 113 -4.73 -5.78 -23.48
N SER A 114 -4.04 -4.94 -24.24
CA SER A 114 -4.64 -3.74 -24.87
C SER A 114 -5.68 -4.04 -25.97
N GLY A 115 -5.97 -5.31 -26.23
CA GLY A 115 -6.86 -5.84 -27.25
C GLY A 115 -6.69 -7.36 -27.35
N ASP A 116 -7.26 -7.98 -28.39
CA ASP A 116 -7.11 -9.41 -28.62
C ASP A 116 -5.85 -9.72 -29.45
N PHE A 117 -5.05 -10.66 -28.98
CA PHE A 117 -3.96 -11.22 -29.78
C PHE A 117 -4.51 -11.95 -31.00
N THR A 118 -3.80 -11.84 -32.12
CA THR A 118 -4.09 -12.59 -33.36
C THR A 118 -3.68 -14.05 -33.18
N ASP A 119 -4.52 -14.96 -33.65
CA ASP A 119 -4.25 -16.38 -33.62
C ASP A 119 -2.99 -16.75 -34.42
N GLY A 120 -2.12 -17.56 -33.82
CA GLY A 120 -0.85 -18.00 -34.37
C GLY A 120 0.20 -16.89 -34.50
N GLU A 121 0.13 -15.83 -33.70
CA GLU A 121 1.09 -14.73 -33.80
C GLU A 121 2.35 -14.90 -32.95
N VAL A 122 3.43 -14.22 -33.37
CA VAL A 122 4.67 -14.13 -32.60
C VAL A 122 4.48 -13.12 -31.46
N LEU A 123 4.79 -13.53 -30.23
CA LEU A 123 4.88 -12.65 -29.08
C LEU A 123 6.35 -12.34 -28.75
N SER A 124 6.68 -11.08 -28.45
CA SER A 124 8.04 -10.69 -28.06
C SER A 124 8.09 -9.61 -26.99
N ASP A 125 9.11 -9.65 -26.14
CA ASP A 125 9.49 -8.55 -25.24
C ASP A 125 10.67 -7.70 -25.77
N GLY A 126 11.04 -7.90 -27.04
CA GLY A 126 12.21 -7.29 -27.69
C GLY A 126 13.52 -8.08 -27.53
N THR A 127 13.59 -9.03 -26.59
CA THR A 127 14.76 -9.91 -26.36
C THR A 127 14.42 -11.38 -26.54
N ASN A 128 13.32 -11.81 -25.92
CA ASN A 128 12.75 -13.14 -26.01
C ASN A 128 11.54 -13.11 -26.96
N SER A 129 11.26 -14.24 -27.59
CA SER A 129 10.08 -14.40 -28.44
C SER A 129 9.58 -15.83 -28.47
N VAL A 130 8.29 -15.98 -28.74
CA VAL A 130 7.64 -17.25 -29.05
C VAL A 130 6.80 -17.09 -30.31
N ASP A 131 6.93 -18.02 -31.23
CA ASP A 131 6.10 -18.12 -32.44
C ASP A 131 4.95 -19.09 -32.13
N CYS A 132 3.75 -18.56 -31.89
CA CYS A 132 2.64 -19.36 -31.39
C CYS A 132 1.99 -20.16 -32.53
N ALA A 133 1.62 -21.41 -32.26
CA ALA A 133 0.77 -22.18 -33.19
C ALA A 133 -0.69 -21.68 -33.19
N THR A 134 -1.45 -22.12 -34.20
CA THR A 134 -2.92 -21.95 -34.25
C THR A 134 -3.58 -22.42 -32.94
N GLY A 135 -4.51 -21.61 -32.44
CA GLY A 135 -5.13 -21.72 -31.13
C GLY A 135 -4.42 -20.95 -30.01
N TYR A 136 -3.30 -20.28 -30.31
CA TYR A 136 -2.49 -19.52 -29.34
C TYR A 136 -2.02 -18.19 -29.93
N PRO A 137 -1.75 -17.17 -29.10
CA PRO A 137 -1.82 -17.17 -27.64
C PRO A 137 -3.26 -17.09 -27.11
N LEU A 138 -3.46 -17.60 -25.90
CA LEU A 138 -4.74 -17.51 -25.19
C LEU A 138 -4.60 -16.61 -23.97
N SER A 139 -5.32 -15.49 -23.94
CA SER A 139 -5.42 -14.62 -22.77
C SER A 139 -6.84 -14.68 -22.20
N VAL A 140 -6.96 -15.09 -20.93
CA VAL A 140 -8.26 -15.20 -20.26
C VAL A 140 -8.24 -14.47 -18.91
N GLU A 141 -9.33 -13.80 -18.57
CA GLU A 141 -9.51 -13.19 -17.25
C GLU A 141 -9.73 -14.22 -16.14
N ASP A 142 -10.34 -15.36 -16.47
CA ASP A 142 -10.60 -16.45 -15.52
C ASP A 142 -9.29 -17.20 -15.21
N LEU A 143 -8.72 -16.83 -14.07
CA LEU A 143 -7.48 -17.41 -13.58
C LEU A 143 -7.70 -18.86 -13.15
N ASN A 144 -8.82 -19.14 -12.48
CA ASN A 144 -9.15 -20.38 -11.78
C ASN A 144 -7.96 -20.91 -10.94
N ILE A 145 -7.43 -20.06 -10.07
CA ILE A 145 -6.27 -20.35 -9.20
C ILE A 145 -6.75 -20.49 -7.77
N ASP A 146 -6.51 -21.66 -7.17
CA ASP A 146 -6.81 -21.97 -5.76
C ASP A 146 -8.22 -21.63 -5.32
N GLN A 147 -9.20 -21.69 -6.24
CA GLN A 147 -10.62 -21.31 -6.14
C GLN A 147 -10.99 -19.90 -6.61
N TYR A 148 -10.04 -18.99 -6.80
CA TYR A 148 -10.31 -17.61 -7.20
C TYR A 148 -10.39 -17.47 -8.73
N GLN A 149 -11.38 -16.69 -9.18
CA GLN A 149 -11.65 -16.47 -10.60
C GLN A 149 -10.87 -15.29 -11.17
N TYR A 150 -10.63 -14.24 -10.36
CA TYR A 150 -10.03 -12.98 -10.81
C TYR A 150 -8.77 -12.64 -10.01
N GLY A 151 -7.88 -11.88 -10.63
CA GLY A 151 -6.70 -11.31 -9.99
C GLY A 151 -6.56 -9.83 -10.31
N PHE A 152 -6.01 -9.06 -9.36
CA PHE A 152 -5.79 -7.63 -9.48
C PHE A 152 -4.41 -7.26 -9.00
N ARG A 153 -3.73 -6.33 -9.67
CA ARG A 153 -2.49 -5.77 -9.13
C ARG A 153 -2.82 -4.89 -7.94
N LYS A 154 -2.13 -5.17 -6.82
CA LYS A 154 -2.13 -4.33 -5.63
C LYS A 154 -1.60 -2.94 -5.99
N PRO A 155 -2.26 -1.86 -5.57
CA PRO A 155 -1.75 -0.50 -5.75
C PRO A 155 -0.35 -0.37 -5.14
N THR A 156 0.56 0.33 -5.81
CA THR A 156 1.95 0.48 -5.36
C THR A 156 2.08 1.25 -4.05
N ASP A 157 1.08 2.06 -3.72
CA ASP A 157 0.97 2.80 -2.47
C ASP A 157 0.23 2.02 -1.37
N CYS A 158 -0.11 0.75 -1.56
CA CYS A 158 -0.81 -0.06 -0.57
C CYS A 158 0.14 -0.56 0.55
N LEU A 159 -0.05 -0.07 1.78
CA LEU A 159 0.67 -0.55 2.96
C LEU A 159 -0.02 -1.73 3.64
N PHE A 160 -1.34 -1.62 3.81
CA PHE A 160 -2.13 -2.59 4.55
C PHE A 160 -3.48 -2.80 3.88
N ILE A 161 -3.83 -4.06 3.65
CA ILE A 161 -5.09 -4.44 3.01
C ILE A 161 -6.16 -4.57 4.08
N ARG A 162 -7.19 -3.74 4.03
CA ARG A 162 -8.36 -3.86 4.91
C ARG A 162 -9.26 -5.00 4.43
N GLY A 163 -9.45 -5.08 3.12
CA GLY A 163 -10.18 -6.16 2.46
C GLY A 163 -10.92 -5.72 1.21
N ILE A 164 -11.74 -6.62 0.70
CA ILE A 164 -12.70 -6.38 -0.38
C ILE A 164 -14.08 -6.30 0.25
N PHE A 165 -14.86 -5.28 -0.13
CA PHE A 165 -16.16 -4.96 0.45
C PHE A 165 -17.19 -4.81 -0.67
N ASP A 166 -18.43 -5.18 -0.39
CA ASP A 166 -19.56 -4.94 -1.29
C ASP A 166 -19.81 -3.43 -1.47
N ILE A 167 -20.24 -3.02 -2.67
CA ILE A 167 -20.56 -1.62 -2.94
C ILE A 167 -21.79 -1.13 -2.16
N ASP A 168 -22.78 -1.99 -1.97
CA ASP A 168 -24.04 -1.66 -1.30
C ASP A 168 -23.97 -1.92 0.20
N HIS A 169 -23.10 -2.84 0.61
CA HIS A 169 -22.95 -3.28 2.00
C HIS A 169 -21.51 -3.15 2.46
N ASP A 170 -21.15 -1.98 2.99
CA ASP A 170 -19.81 -1.67 3.51
C ASP A 170 -19.42 -2.43 4.81
N LYS A 171 -20.03 -3.59 5.04
CA LYS A 171 -19.92 -4.42 6.25
C LYS A 171 -19.42 -5.83 5.96
N ALA A 172 -19.70 -6.36 4.77
CA ALA A 172 -19.29 -7.70 4.40
C ALA A 172 -17.87 -7.69 3.82
N LYS A 173 -16.92 -8.25 4.58
CA LYS A 173 -15.57 -8.49 4.07
C LYS A 173 -15.56 -9.78 3.25
N TYR A 174 -15.39 -9.65 1.94
CA TYR A 174 -15.27 -10.78 1.04
C TYR A 174 -13.92 -11.49 1.18
N ALA A 175 -13.94 -12.80 0.94
CA ALA A 175 -12.76 -13.62 0.93
C ALA A 175 -11.83 -13.22 -0.22
N HIS A 176 -10.54 -13.10 0.08
CA HIS A 176 -9.50 -12.78 -0.89
C HIS A 176 -8.20 -13.45 -0.46
N LYS A 177 -7.31 -13.68 -1.42
CA LYS A 177 -5.95 -14.17 -1.18
C LYS A 177 -4.96 -13.14 -1.72
N VAL A 178 -3.81 -13.02 -1.08
CA VAL A 178 -2.77 -12.07 -1.50
C VAL A 178 -1.48 -12.86 -1.69
N GLU A 179 -0.89 -12.76 -2.87
CA GLU A 179 0.44 -13.31 -3.16
C GLU A 179 1.30 -12.25 -3.85
N GLY A 180 2.33 -11.79 -3.14
CA GLY A 180 3.17 -10.69 -3.61
C GLY A 180 2.36 -9.42 -3.90
N ASP A 181 2.26 -9.07 -5.19
CA ASP A 181 1.53 -7.88 -5.67
C ASP A 181 0.19 -8.22 -6.32
N ILE A 182 -0.29 -9.45 -6.19
CA ILE A 182 -1.58 -9.88 -6.73
C ILE A 182 -2.57 -10.10 -5.59
N ILE A 183 -3.78 -9.57 -5.80
CA ILE A 183 -4.95 -9.82 -4.96
C ILE A 183 -5.89 -10.70 -5.77
N TYR A 184 -6.14 -11.92 -5.29
CA TYR A 184 -7.09 -12.84 -5.89
C TYR A 184 -8.47 -12.71 -5.25
N SER A 185 -9.50 -12.72 -6.08
CA SER A 185 -10.89 -12.50 -5.70
C SER A 185 -11.83 -13.37 -6.52
N TYR A 186 -12.99 -13.70 -5.97
CA TYR A 186 -14.12 -14.26 -6.71
C TYR A 186 -14.93 -13.19 -7.45
N TYR A 187 -14.74 -11.93 -7.08
CA TYR A 187 -15.52 -10.80 -7.54
C TYR A 187 -14.66 -9.94 -8.45
N SER A 188 -15.19 -9.58 -9.61
CA SER A 188 -14.55 -8.68 -10.57
C SER A 188 -15.10 -7.26 -10.57
N SER A 189 -16.32 -7.08 -10.06
CA SER A 189 -17.05 -5.81 -10.10
C SER A 189 -17.91 -5.62 -8.85
N ASN A 190 -18.53 -4.45 -8.71
CA ASN A 190 -19.43 -4.08 -7.61
C ASN A 190 -18.83 -4.27 -6.21
N CYS A 191 -17.50 -4.20 -6.10
CA CYS A 191 -16.79 -4.29 -4.84
C CYS A 191 -15.76 -3.16 -4.74
N TYR A 192 -15.52 -2.71 -3.52
CA TYR A 192 -14.42 -1.84 -3.16
C TYR A 192 -13.26 -2.64 -2.61
N PHE A 193 -12.07 -2.37 -3.13
CA PHE A 193 -10.83 -2.66 -2.44
C PHE A 193 -10.49 -1.52 -1.48
N LYS A 194 -10.42 -1.84 -0.19
CA LYS A 194 -10.05 -0.88 0.85
C LYS A 194 -8.67 -1.19 1.41
N TYR A 195 -7.86 -0.16 1.56
CA TYR A 195 -6.50 -0.29 2.05
C TYR A 195 -6.00 0.99 2.72
N ASN A 196 -4.90 0.87 3.47
CA ASN A 196 -4.17 2.01 4.01
C ASN A 196 -3.08 2.39 3.00
N LYS A 197 -3.18 3.62 2.50
CA LYS A 197 -2.28 4.21 1.52
C LYS A 197 -1.02 4.75 2.22
N TYR A 198 0.13 4.56 1.60
CA TYR A 198 1.34 5.29 1.93
C TYR A 198 1.25 6.68 1.33
N LEU A 199 1.27 7.71 2.18
CA LEU A 199 1.26 9.09 1.72
C LEU A 199 2.68 9.48 1.33
N THR A 200 2.91 9.66 0.02
CA THR A 200 4.25 9.87 -0.54
C THR A 200 4.38 11.22 -1.22
N ALA A 201 5.53 11.89 -1.02
CA ALA A 201 5.92 13.09 -1.76
C ALA A 201 6.59 12.72 -3.10
N SER A 202 7.30 11.59 -3.11
CA SER A 202 7.93 10.95 -4.27
C SER A 202 8.07 9.45 -3.99
N THR A 203 8.55 8.67 -4.97
CA THR A 203 8.78 7.23 -4.82
C THR A 203 9.54 6.92 -3.52
N ASP A 204 8.91 6.13 -2.64
CA ASP A 204 9.42 5.69 -1.33
C ASP A 204 9.76 6.79 -0.30
N VAL A 205 9.33 8.03 -0.53
CA VAL A 205 9.52 9.11 0.44
C VAL A 205 8.17 9.56 0.97
N SER A 206 7.97 9.41 2.28
CA SER A 206 6.72 9.82 2.92
C SER A 206 6.48 11.34 2.81
N ASP A 207 5.22 11.77 2.73
CA ASP A 207 4.81 13.16 2.86
C ASP A 207 4.08 13.36 4.18
N VAL A 208 4.79 13.85 5.20
CA VAL A 208 4.17 14.10 6.51
C VAL A 208 3.29 15.35 6.51
N THR A 209 3.39 16.21 5.50
CA THR A 209 2.55 17.42 5.39
C THR A 209 1.08 17.07 5.13
N LEU A 210 0.82 15.87 4.63
CA LEU A 210 -0.51 15.31 4.40
C LEU A 210 -1.10 14.63 5.65
N THR A 211 -0.39 14.68 6.79
CA THR A 211 -0.83 14.06 8.04
C THR A 211 -1.14 15.12 9.11
N PRO A 212 -2.10 14.85 10.01
CA PRO A 212 -2.46 15.80 11.05
C PRO A 212 -1.35 15.95 12.10
N LEU A 213 -1.32 17.10 12.79
CA LEU A 213 -0.28 17.43 13.77
C LEU A 213 -0.20 16.44 14.95
N TRP A 214 -1.31 15.82 15.34
CA TRP A 214 -1.28 14.79 16.38
C TRP A 214 -0.53 13.54 15.91
N PHE A 215 -0.55 13.22 14.61
CA PHE A 215 0.21 12.11 14.05
C PHE A 215 1.71 12.44 14.01
N HIS A 216 2.09 13.71 13.80
CA HIS A 216 3.49 14.16 13.91
C HIS A 216 4.05 13.92 15.33
N ARG A 217 3.23 14.16 16.37
CA ARG A 217 3.59 13.88 17.76
C ARG A 217 3.77 12.38 17.99
N LEU A 218 2.88 11.56 17.45
CA LEU A 218 3.00 10.10 17.50
C LEU A 218 4.29 9.61 16.83
N ILE A 219 4.59 10.10 15.62
CA ILE A 219 5.84 9.78 14.92
C ILE A 219 7.05 10.17 15.78
N SER A 220 7.05 11.39 16.34
CA SER A 220 8.15 11.88 17.17
C SER A 220 8.36 11.03 18.43
N ALA A 221 7.28 10.64 19.11
CA ALA A 221 7.34 9.81 20.31
C ALA A 221 7.84 8.39 20.01
N LYS A 222 7.34 7.77 18.94
CA LYS A 222 7.83 6.45 18.50
C LYS A 222 9.29 6.50 18.05
N LEU A 223 9.67 7.55 17.33
CA LEU A 223 11.05 7.77 16.91
C LEU A 223 11.98 7.91 18.13
N ALA A 224 11.59 8.70 19.14
CA ALA A 224 12.35 8.83 20.38
C ALA A 224 12.51 7.47 21.07
N TYR A 225 11.45 6.67 21.16
CA TYR A 225 11.50 5.32 21.72
C TYR A 225 12.49 4.41 20.96
N MET A 226 12.38 4.36 19.63
CA MET A 226 13.27 3.55 18.77
C MET A 226 14.74 3.99 18.85
N LEU A 227 14.99 5.31 18.87
CA LEU A 227 16.33 5.85 18.99
C LEU A 227 16.91 5.69 20.40
N SER A 228 16.08 5.65 21.44
CA SER A 228 16.54 5.55 22.84
C SER A 228 17.39 4.31 23.11
N ALA A 229 17.15 3.21 22.38
CA ALA A 229 17.93 1.98 22.47
C ALA A 229 19.38 2.15 21.98
N ASN A 230 19.59 3.04 21.00
CA ASN A 230 20.87 3.23 20.32
C ASN A 230 21.63 4.48 20.79
N ILE A 231 20.91 5.48 21.31
CA ILE A 231 21.49 6.80 21.58
C ILE A 231 21.79 7.02 23.08
N THR A 232 21.08 6.35 23.99
CA THR A 232 21.28 6.54 25.44
C THR A 232 21.35 5.21 26.18
N GLU A 233 22.27 5.07 27.13
CA GLU A 233 22.33 3.95 28.07
C GLU A 233 21.42 4.17 29.30
N ASN A 234 20.84 5.36 29.44
CA ASN A 234 20.02 5.71 30.59
C ASN A 234 18.64 5.02 30.52
N GLN A 235 18.49 3.95 31.29
CA GLN A 235 17.24 3.18 31.37
C GLN A 235 16.03 4.05 31.74
N LYS A 236 16.19 5.09 32.57
CA LYS A 236 15.08 6.00 32.92
C LYS A 236 14.57 6.78 31.71
N ILE A 237 15.47 7.22 30.82
CA ILE A 237 15.11 7.92 29.58
C ILE A 237 14.39 6.96 28.63
N ARG A 238 14.87 5.72 28.50
CA ARG A 238 14.21 4.70 27.67
C ARG A 238 12.79 4.39 28.14
N SER A 239 12.60 4.12 29.44
CA SER A 239 11.28 3.89 30.01
C SER A 239 10.35 5.09 29.86
N LYS A 240 10.89 6.31 29.98
CA LYS A 240 10.10 7.52 29.71
C LYS A 240 9.67 7.60 28.25
N ALA A 241 10.56 7.35 27.30
CA ALA A 241 10.24 7.39 25.86
C ALA A 241 9.16 6.36 25.48
N GLU A 242 9.18 5.18 26.10
CA GLU A 242 8.14 4.16 25.94
C GLU A 242 6.78 4.64 26.48
N ILE A 243 6.74 5.23 27.69
CA ILE A 243 5.52 5.80 28.28
C ILE A 243 4.96 6.92 27.39
N ASP A 244 5.83 7.83 26.94
CA ASP A 244 5.46 8.96 26.08
C ASP A 244 4.90 8.45 24.72
N TYR A 245 5.49 7.39 24.15
CA TYR A 245 4.97 6.73 22.95
C TYR A 245 3.57 6.13 23.18
N ASN A 246 3.38 5.35 24.25
CA ASN A 246 2.09 4.74 24.55
C ASN A 246 1.00 5.80 24.77
N GLN A 247 1.32 6.89 25.46
CA GLN A 247 0.38 7.99 25.67
C GLN A 247 0.05 8.72 24.36
N ALA A 248 1.05 9.01 23.51
CA ALA A 248 0.82 9.61 22.20
C ALA A 248 0.00 8.69 21.28
N TYR A 249 0.16 7.37 21.38
CA TYR A 249 -0.63 6.40 20.62
C TYR A 249 -2.10 6.41 21.03
N LEU A 250 -2.38 6.46 22.34
CA LEU A 250 -3.74 6.56 22.85
C LEU A 250 -4.40 7.88 22.44
N GLU A 251 -3.71 9.02 22.59
CA GLU A 251 -4.19 10.32 22.12
C GLU A 251 -4.49 10.31 20.62
N ALA A 252 -3.61 9.69 19.82
CA ALA A 252 -3.80 9.54 18.38
C ALA A 252 -5.02 8.69 18.05
N LYS A 253 -5.28 7.60 18.78
CA LYS A 253 -6.47 6.76 18.58
C LYS A 253 -7.75 7.48 18.95
N GLU A 254 -7.75 8.26 20.03
CA GLU A 254 -8.90 9.10 20.42
C GLU A 254 -9.22 10.13 19.34
N LYS A 255 -8.19 10.71 18.71
CA LYS A 255 -8.34 11.71 17.64
C LYS A 255 -8.69 11.12 16.27
N ASN A 256 -8.45 9.83 16.07
CA ASN A 256 -8.62 9.17 14.79
C ASN A 256 -10.11 9.05 14.42
N GLY A 257 -10.60 9.99 13.62
CA GLY A 257 -12.01 10.07 13.21
C GLY A 257 -12.87 10.97 14.09
N SER A 258 -12.27 11.67 15.07
CA SER A 258 -12.99 12.62 15.94
C SER A 258 -12.93 14.07 15.43
N GLU A 259 -12.09 14.37 14.44
CA GLU A 259 -12.00 15.72 13.88
C GLU A 259 -13.25 16.02 13.03
N GLU A 260 -13.94 17.11 13.38
CA GLU A 260 -15.14 17.58 12.70
C GLU A 260 -14.80 17.87 11.22
N GLY A 261 -15.40 17.12 10.30
CA GLY A 261 -15.04 17.19 8.87
C GLY A 261 -13.87 16.28 8.46
N ALA A 262 -13.53 15.25 9.24
CA ALA A 262 -12.75 14.11 8.78
C ALA A 262 -13.52 13.37 7.67
N ILE A 263 -13.52 13.98 6.48
CA ILE A 263 -14.01 13.42 5.24
C ILE A 263 -13.14 12.20 4.98
N ASP A 264 -13.77 11.04 4.96
CA ASP A 264 -13.15 9.87 4.39
C ASP A 264 -12.87 10.19 2.91
N TYR A 265 -11.60 10.46 2.58
CA TYR A 265 -11.15 10.70 1.20
C TYR A 265 -11.33 9.44 0.29
N SER A 266 -12.01 8.39 0.79
CA SER A 266 -12.52 7.24 0.05
C SER A 266 -13.64 7.56 -0.94
N GLY A 267 -14.21 8.77 -0.94
CA GLY A 267 -15.10 9.23 -2.02
C GLY A 267 -16.59 8.89 -1.85
N HIS A 268 -17.05 8.52 -0.66
CA HIS A 268 -18.47 8.64 -0.29
C HIS A 268 -18.57 8.94 1.22
N ASN A 269 -19.14 10.10 1.53
CA ASN A 269 -19.45 10.53 2.90
C ASN A 269 -20.61 9.71 3.47
N ASP A 270 -20.35 8.51 3.98
CA ASP A 270 -21.34 7.75 4.78
C ASP A 270 -21.04 7.75 6.29
N TRP A 271 -20.07 8.56 6.74
CA TRP A 271 -19.81 8.73 8.17
C TRP A 271 -20.93 9.48 8.92
N ALA A 272 -21.87 10.13 8.23
CA ALA A 272 -23.01 10.79 8.86
C ALA A 272 -23.97 9.78 9.56
N ASP A 273 -24.04 8.54 9.07
CA ASP A 273 -24.91 7.50 9.66
C ASP A 273 -24.16 6.54 10.59
N GLY A 274 -22.83 6.44 10.47
CA GLY A 274 -22.00 5.56 11.29
C GLY A 274 -21.65 6.12 12.68
N ALA A 275 -21.30 7.39 12.76
CA ALA A 275 -20.85 8.01 14.02
C ALA A 275 -21.99 8.22 15.04
N ASN A 276 -23.23 8.39 14.57
CA ASN A 276 -24.39 8.54 15.46
C ASN A 276 -24.86 7.20 16.07
N ARG A 277 -24.50 6.04 15.50
CA ARG A 277 -25.00 4.73 15.96
C ARG A 277 -24.17 4.09 17.07
N GLU A 278 -22.89 4.45 17.22
CA GLU A 278 -22.10 4.06 18.41
C GLU A 278 -22.51 4.83 19.67
N LEU A 279 -23.10 6.02 19.52
CA LEU A 279 -23.73 6.73 20.64
C LEU A 279 -25.10 6.13 21.02
N GLU A 280 -25.88 5.61 20.07
CA GLU A 280 -27.15 4.94 20.35
C GLU A 280 -26.97 3.53 20.96
N LEU A 281 -25.94 2.78 20.55
CA LEU A 281 -25.68 1.43 21.08
C LEU A 281 -25.05 1.45 22.48
N ASN A 282 -24.31 2.51 22.84
CA ASN A 282 -23.80 2.69 24.21
C ASN A 282 -24.80 3.39 25.15
N GLY A 283 -25.85 4.02 24.62
CA GLY A 283 -26.94 4.62 25.42
C GLY A 283 -28.03 3.63 25.84
N SER A 284 -28.07 2.43 25.25
CA SER A 284 -29.18 1.48 25.44
C SER A 284 -28.92 0.38 26.49
N TYR A 285 -27.80 0.44 27.23
CA TYR A 285 -27.46 -0.52 28.29
C TYR A 285 -27.56 0.04 29.73
N TYR A 286 -28.13 1.22 29.90
CA TYR A 286 -28.43 1.79 31.22
C TYR A 286 -29.82 2.42 31.27
N TYR A 287 -30.87 1.61 31.13
CA TYR A 287 -32.17 1.78 31.81
C TYR A 287 -32.95 0.46 31.78
#